data_AF-A0A1H8GFT6-F1
#
_entry.id   AF-A0A1H8GFT6-F1
#
_cell.length_a   1.000
_cell.length_b   1.000
_cell.length_c   1.000
_cell.angle_alpha   90.00
_cell.angle_beta   90.00
_cell.angle_gamma   90.00
#
_symmetry.space_group_name_H-M   'P 1'
#
loop_
_entity.id
_entity.type
_entity.pdbx_description
1 polymer ?
#
loop_
_entity_poly.entity_id
_entity_poly.type
_entity_poly.pdbx_seq_one_letter_code
_entity_poly.pdbx_strand_id
1 'polypeptide(L)'
;MLEHFRGMLERFKDGIADAGPIEAMRLDALKASQSLADVDTDSWAGLVHPDGADGLLREFCALRGIPEDDLSADNRAWLLDAMRQGHQAFADRALGHVDTLNRFDLDMPPPDAAHSNADPAPAVDSASYHDVQDQYFTELDRTGQLAAKTMASKREALALLGEITDHKPIAAMTKADARQVKDILLRYPKNRNKLAATKDKPLSEILDLPGIETIAPRTVNASISSLQTFFGWAVSNGHASENIFDGTRGLCCTNRVMAEVPPSPDGLIPQLP
;
A
#
# COMPACT_ATOMS: atom_id res chain seq x y z
N MET A 1 -5.30 14.09 21.27
CA MET A 1 -3.83 14.18 21.25
C MET A 1 -3.17 12.83 21.02
N LEU A 2 -3.22 11.88 21.95
CA LEU A 2 -2.50 10.61 21.84
C LEU A 2 -2.81 9.82 20.55
N GLU A 3 -4.10 9.72 20.17
CA GLU A 3 -4.52 9.02 18.96
C GLU A 3 -3.99 9.66 17.66
N HIS A 4 -3.83 10.98 17.65
CA HIS A 4 -3.27 11.69 16.49
C HIS A 4 -1.80 11.29 16.25
N PHE A 5 -0.99 11.26 17.32
CA PHE A 5 0.42 10.89 17.22
C PHE A 5 0.63 9.40 17.00
N ARG A 6 -0.25 8.53 17.54
CA ARG A 6 -0.26 7.10 17.18
C ARG A 6 -0.52 6.90 15.69
N GLY A 7 -1.57 7.51 15.15
CA GLY A 7 -1.86 7.43 13.71
C GLY A 7 -0.74 8.01 12.84
N MET A 8 -0.04 9.05 13.32
CA MET A 8 1.14 9.58 12.62
C MET A 8 2.33 8.59 12.64
N LEU A 9 2.57 7.92 13.77
CA LEU A 9 3.60 6.89 13.89
C LEU A 9 3.32 5.67 13.02
N GLU A 10 2.07 5.19 12.98
CA GLU A 10 1.70 4.06 12.11
C GLU A 10 1.88 4.41 10.64
N ARG A 11 1.37 5.58 10.18
CA ARG A 11 1.61 6.05 8.80
C ARG A 11 3.09 6.20 8.46
N PHE A 12 3.92 6.57 9.44
CA PHE A 12 5.37 6.65 9.25
C PHE A 12 6.01 5.27 9.04
N LYS A 13 5.66 4.28 9.88
CA LYS A 13 6.14 2.90 9.75
C LYS A 13 5.66 2.28 8.44
N ASP A 14 4.38 2.45 8.11
CA ASP A 14 3.79 1.97 6.86
C ASP A 14 4.52 2.56 5.65
N GLY A 15 4.83 3.87 5.71
CA GLY A 15 5.60 4.54 4.66
C GLY A 15 7.00 3.96 4.45
N ILE A 16 7.70 3.58 5.53
CA ILE A 16 9.00 2.91 5.43
C ILE A 16 8.87 1.48 4.91
N ALA A 17 7.82 0.77 5.34
CA ALA A 17 7.55 -0.61 4.91
C ALA A 17 7.19 -0.70 3.40
N ASP A 18 6.46 0.29 2.88
CA ASP A 18 6.02 0.38 1.48
C ASP A 18 7.11 0.95 0.55
N ALA A 19 7.67 2.11 0.90
CA ALA A 19 8.59 2.85 0.04
C ALA A 19 10.08 2.49 0.25
N GLY A 20 10.40 1.71 1.29
CA GLY A 20 11.77 1.39 1.69
C GLY A 20 12.37 2.45 2.64
N PRO A 21 13.72 2.48 2.77
CA PRO A 21 14.39 3.34 3.75
C PRO A 21 13.98 4.80 3.61
N ILE A 22 13.81 5.46 4.75
CA ILE A 22 13.50 6.90 4.80
C ILE A 22 14.56 7.71 4.04
N GLU A 23 14.11 8.65 3.22
CA GLU A 23 14.98 9.58 2.51
C GLU A 23 15.78 10.46 3.48
N ALA A 24 17.04 10.76 3.14
CA ALA A 24 17.96 11.50 4.00
C ALA A 24 17.39 12.85 4.48
N MET A 25 16.75 13.61 3.59
CA MET A 25 16.14 14.90 3.93
C MET A 25 15.04 14.77 4.99
N ARG A 26 14.21 13.73 4.91
CA ARG A 26 13.16 13.45 5.92
C ARG A 26 13.76 12.94 7.24
N LEU A 27 14.82 12.14 7.16
CA LEU A 27 15.54 11.68 8.35
C LEU A 27 16.18 12.84 9.11
N ASP A 28 16.78 13.80 8.38
CA ASP A 28 17.38 14.99 8.98
C ASP A 28 16.30 15.89 9.61
N ALA A 29 15.12 16.01 9.00
CA ALA A 29 13.99 16.71 9.60
C ALA A 29 13.50 16.07 10.92
N LEU A 30 13.50 14.73 11.02
CA LEU A 30 13.16 14.03 12.26
C LEU A 30 14.22 14.23 13.35
N LYS A 31 15.52 14.18 12.99
CA LYS A 31 16.62 14.45 13.92
C LYS A 31 16.59 15.89 14.41
N ALA A 32 16.33 16.84 13.51
CA ALA A 32 16.12 18.24 13.87
C ALA A 32 14.95 18.37 14.85
N SER A 33 13.81 17.72 14.57
CA SER A 33 12.64 17.72 15.45
C SER A 33 12.94 17.10 16.83
N GLN A 34 13.78 16.07 16.91
CA GLN A 34 14.25 15.48 18.17
C GLN A 34 15.17 16.45 18.95
N SER A 35 16.05 17.17 18.26
CA SER A 35 16.97 18.13 18.88
C SER A 35 16.28 19.39 19.44
N LEU A 36 15.04 19.63 19.05
CA LEU A 36 14.19 20.70 19.61
C LEU A 36 13.51 20.30 20.93
N ALA A 37 13.95 19.20 21.57
CA ALA A 37 13.37 18.71 22.82
C ALA A 37 13.40 19.75 23.96
N ASP A 38 14.49 20.53 24.01
CA ASP A 38 14.79 21.48 25.09
C ASP A 38 14.31 22.92 24.79
N VAL A 39 13.68 23.13 23.63
CA VAL A 39 13.17 24.44 23.22
C VAL A 39 11.81 24.71 23.86
N ASP A 40 11.57 25.94 24.30
CA ASP A 40 10.28 26.35 24.86
C ASP A 40 9.15 26.25 23.81
N THR A 41 7.91 26.22 24.28
CA THR A 41 6.74 25.93 23.44
C THR A 41 6.54 26.93 22.31
N ASP A 42 6.74 28.22 22.57
CA ASP A 42 6.49 29.29 21.59
C ASP A 42 7.59 29.31 20.53
N SER A 43 8.85 29.21 20.96
CA SER A 43 9.99 29.09 20.05
C SER A 43 9.89 27.83 19.19
N TRP A 44 9.48 26.69 19.78
CA TRP A 44 9.23 25.46 19.03
C TRP A 44 8.14 25.65 17.98
N ALA A 45 7.01 26.28 18.33
CA ALA A 45 5.89 26.48 17.42
C ALA A 45 6.29 27.33 16.19
N GLY A 46 7.12 28.36 16.38
CA GLY A 46 7.68 29.18 15.30
C GLY A 46 8.62 28.43 14.35
N LEU A 47 9.25 27.35 14.82
CA LEU A 47 10.14 26.51 14.00
C LEU A 47 9.37 25.47 13.18
N VAL A 48 8.24 24.99 13.69
CA VAL A 48 7.46 23.92 13.03
C VAL A 48 6.31 24.45 12.19
N HIS A 49 5.89 25.70 12.39
CA HIS A 49 4.77 26.31 11.66
C HIS A 49 5.08 27.76 11.26
N PRO A 50 4.82 28.18 10.00
CA PRO A 50 5.18 29.52 9.51
C PRO A 50 4.48 30.66 10.28
N ASP A 51 3.24 30.42 10.72
CA ASP A 51 2.46 31.37 11.53
C ASP A 51 2.60 31.14 13.05
N GLY A 52 3.62 30.39 13.47
CA GLY A 52 3.90 30.10 14.88
C GLY A 52 2.77 29.38 15.62
N ALA A 53 2.68 29.63 16.92
CA ALA A 53 1.75 28.98 17.85
C ALA A 53 0.27 29.14 17.45
N ASP A 54 -0.13 30.33 17.03
CA ASP A 54 -1.53 30.62 16.67
C ASP A 54 -1.95 29.89 15.39
N GLY A 55 -1.07 29.86 14.38
CA GLY A 55 -1.36 29.11 13.15
C GLY A 55 -1.43 27.61 13.41
N LEU A 56 -0.49 27.07 14.18
CA LEU A 56 -0.45 25.65 14.53
C LEU A 56 -1.71 25.21 15.29
N LEU A 57 -2.17 26.03 16.25
CA LEU A 57 -3.43 25.78 16.96
C LEU A 57 -4.63 25.83 16.03
N ARG A 58 -4.69 26.81 15.13
CA ARG A 58 -5.81 26.97 14.20
C ARG A 58 -5.94 25.77 13.27
N GLU A 59 -4.85 25.33 12.66
CA GLU A 59 -4.84 24.15 11.78
C GLU A 59 -5.25 22.89 12.54
N PHE A 60 -4.73 22.71 13.75
CA PHE A 60 -5.08 21.56 14.57
C PHE A 60 -6.56 21.57 14.97
N CYS A 61 -7.09 22.71 15.40
CA CYS A 61 -8.50 22.85 15.77
C CYS A 61 -9.41 22.58 14.57
N ALA A 62 -9.08 23.13 13.40
CA ALA A 62 -9.80 22.88 12.15
C ALA A 62 -9.80 21.38 11.77
N LEU A 63 -8.64 20.71 11.88
CA LEU A 63 -8.50 19.28 11.60
C LEU A 63 -9.35 18.41 12.55
N ARG A 64 -9.57 18.87 13.78
CA ARG A 64 -10.30 18.13 14.82
C ARG A 64 -11.76 18.58 14.99
N GLY A 65 -12.20 19.58 14.24
CA GLY A 65 -13.54 20.15 14.37
C GLY A 65 -13.77 20.84 15.72
N ILE A 66 -12.72 21.41 16.32
CA ILE A 66 -12.79 22.15 17.59
C ILE A 66 -12.99 23.64 17.25
N PRO A 67 -14.04 24.32 17.76
CA PRO A 67 -14.23 25.76 17.56
C PRO A 67 -13.12 26.55 18.27
N GLU A 68 -12.46 27.47 17.57
CA GLU A 68 -11.36 28.26 18.17
C GLU A 68 -11.85 29.18 19.30
N ASP A 69 -13.09 29.66 19.20
CA ASP A 69 -13.75 30.52 20.19
C ASP A 69 -13.98 29.82 21.55
N ASP A 70 -13.92 28.48 21.60
CA ASP A 70 -14.11 27.69 22.81
C ASP A 70 -12.79 27.47 23.60
N LEU A 71 -11.64 27.90 23.08
CA LEU A 71 -10.35 27.71 23.74
C LEU A 71 -9.98 28.90 24.65
N SER A 72 -10.04 28.67 25.97
CA SER A 72 -9.41 29.56 26.95
C SER A 72 -7.88 29.64 26.75
N ALA A 73 -7.26 30.70 27.27
CA ALA A 73 -5.80 30.87 27.22
C ALA A 73 -5.05 29.66 27.83
N ASP A 74 -5.55 29.11 28.93
CA ASP A 74 -4.97 27.92 29.58
C ASP A 74 -5.08 26.66 28.69
N ASN A 75 -6.22 26.48 28.01
CA ASN A 75 -6.42 25.37 27.08
C ASN A 75 -5.52 25.50 25.84
N ARG A 76 -5.27 26.73 25.35
CA ARG A 76 -4.34 27.00 24.25
C ARG A 76 -2.91 26.61 24.64
N ALA A 77 -2.46 27.07 25.81
CA ALA A 77 -1.12 26.75 26.32
C ALA A 77 -0.93 25.24 26.55
N TRP A 78 -1.92 24.58 27.17
CA TRP A 78 -1.89 23.13 27.37
C TRP A 78 -1.86 22.36 26.04
N LEU A 79 -2.66 22.78 25.06
CA LEU A 79 -2.73 22.11 23.77
C LEU A 79 -1.41 22.24 23.00
N LEU A 80 -0.81 23.43 22.98
CA LEU A 80 0.52 23.66 22.39
C LEU A 80 1.59 22.80 23.07
N ASP A 81 1.54 22.73 24.41
CA ASP A 81 2.46 21.89 25.17
C ASP A 81 2.30 20.41 24.84
N ALA A 82 1.05 19.92 24.77
CA ALA A 82 0.74 18.57 24.36
C ALA A 82 1.14 18.26 22.90
N MET A 83 1.04 19.25 22.00
CA MET A 83 1.51 19.12 20.62
C MET A 83 3.03 18.98 20.58
N ARG A 84 3.77 19.84 21.30
CA ARG A 84 5.24 19.75 21.41
C ARG A 84 5.67 18.38 21.91
N GLN A 85 5.12 17.93 23.05
CA GLN A 85 5.42 16.61 23.62
C GLN A 85 5.10 15.48 22.64
N GLY A 86 3.97 15.57 21.92
CA GLY A 86 3.58 14.57 20.94
C GLY A 86 4.53 14.50 19.74
N HIS A 87 4.98 15.65 19.23
CA HIS A 87 5.96 15.71 18.14
C HIS A 87 7.31 15.11 18.55
N GLN A 88 7.77 15.42 19.78
CA GLN A 88 8.99 14.83 20.35
C GLN A 88 8.88 13.30 20.48
N ALA A 89 7.78 12.83 21.07
CA ALA A 89 7.52 11.40 21.23
C ALA A 89 7.41 10.68 19.87
N PHE A 90 6.79 11.31 18.87
CA PHE A 90 6.75 10.78 17.51
C PHE A 90 8.16 10.69 16.91
N ALA A 91 8.95 11.76 16.97
CA ALA A 91 10.31 11.79 16.41
C ALA A 91 11.22 10.73 17.05
N ASP A 92 11.16 10.58 18.38
CA ASP A 92 11.90 9.56 19.12
C ASP A 92 11.53 8.13 18.65
N ARG A 93 10.23 7.83 18.59
CA ARG A 93 9.74 6.51 18.16
C ARG A 93 10.02 6.23 16.69
N ALA A 94 9.92 7.24 15.83
CA ALA A 94 10.24 7.15 14.41
C ALA A 94 11.73 6.83 14.20
N LEU A 95 12.62 7.55 14.89
CA LEU A 95 14.07 7.32 14.82
C LEU A 95 14.46 5.96 15.42
N GLY A 96 13.86 5.56 16.54
CA GLY A 96 14.08 4.23 17.12
C GLY A 96 13.63 3.09 16.20
N HIS A 97 12.55 3.29 15.43
CA HIS A 97 12.14 2.33 14.42
C HIS A 97 13.15 2.22 13.27
N VAL A 98 13.64 3.35 12.75
CA VAL A 98 14.69 3.39 11.72
C VAL A 98 15.98 2.73 12.22
N ASP A 99 16.39 2.98 13.45
CA ASP A 99 17.56 2.35 14.09
C ASP A 99 17.39 0.83 14.18
N THR A 100 16.19 0.36 14.54
CA THR A 100 15.88 -1.07 14.60
C THR A 100 16.00 -1.75 13.23
N LEU A 101 15.62 -1.08 12.15
CA LEU A 101 15.77 -1.60 10.78
C LEU A 101 17.23 -1.66 10.33
N ASN A 102 18.07 -0.75 10.83
CA ASN A 102 19.51 -0.69 10.51
C ASN A 102 20.36 -1.56 11.45
N ARG A 103 19.78 -2.11 12.51
CA ARG A 103 20.47 -2.99 13.46
C ARG A 103 20.74 -4.34 12.80
N PHE A 104 21.98 -4.52 12.37
CA PHE A 104 22.51 -5.83 11.98
C PHE A 104 23.03 -6.55 13.21
N ASP A 105 22.17 -7.34 13.84
CA ASP A 105 22.53 -8.19 14.96
C ASP A 105 22.82 -9.61 14.45
N LEU A 106 24.11 -9.99 14.46
CA LEU A 106 24.60 -11.29 14.00
C LEU A 106 24.41 -12.40 15.04
N ASP A 107 24.11 -12.02 16.28
CA ASP A 107 23.79 -12.93 17.39
C ASP A 107 22.27 -12.97 17.65
N MET A 108 21.47 -12.31 16.80
CA MET A 108 20.01 -12.36 16.87
C MET A 108 19.56 -13.81 16.70
N PRO A 109 18.96 -14.44 17.72
CA PRO A 109 18.42 -15.78 17.56
C PRO A 109 17.30 -15.72 16.50
N PRO A 110 17.13 -16.76 15.67
CA PRO A 110 16.03 -16.82 14.72
C PRO A 110 14.70 -16.56 15.46
N PRO A 111 13.69 -15.96 14.80
CA PRO A 111 12.47 -15.43 15.45
C PRO A 111 11.57 -16.47 16.17
N ASP A 112 12.05 -17.68 16.44
CA ASP A 112 11.35 -18.79 17.09
C ASP A 112 11.84 -19.15 18.50
N ALA A 113 12.70 -18.35 19.16
CA ALA A 113 13.28 -18.78 20.45
C ALA A 113 12.84 -18.01 21.71
N ALA A 114 12.17 -16.85 21.63
CA ALA A 114 12.01 -16.05 22.85
C ALA A 114 10.77 -15.14 22.96
N HIS A 115 9.60 -15.51 22.46
CA HIS A 115 8.33 -14.94 22.97
C HIS A 115 7.22 -16.00 22.99
N SER A 116 7.44 -17.08 23.73
CA SER A 116 6.39 -18.01 24.11
C SER A 116 6.12 -17.85 25.61
N ASN A 117 5.44 -16.77 25.97
CA ASN A 117 4.55 -16.76 27.14
C ASN A 117 3.23 -16.15 26.69
N ALA A 118 2.22 -17.00 26.73
CA ALA A 118 0.89 -16.76 26.22
C ALA A 118 0.19 -15.57 26.92
N ASP A 119 -0.25 -14.62 26.11
CA ASP A 119 -1.60 -14.07 26.23
C ASP A 119 -2.32 -14.49 24.93
N PRO A 120 -3.57 -14.97 24.97
CA PRO A 120 -4.22 -15.47 23.77
C PRO A 120 -4.56 -14.29 22.87
N ALA A 121 -3.82 -14.16 21.77
CA ALA A 121 -4.25 -13.37 20.64
C ALA A 121 -5.67 -13.85 20.26
N PRO A 122 -6.62 -12.93 19.98
CA PRO A 122 -7.93 -13.36 19.53
C PRO A 122 -7.71 -14.16 18.25
N ALA A 123 -8.30 -15.36 18.21
CA ALA A 123 -8.42 -16.10 16.98
C ALA A 123 -8.98 -15.11 15.95
N VAL A 124 -8.15 -14.73 14.97
CA VAL A 124 -8.66 -14.08 13.78
C VAL A 124 -9.62 -15.12 13.22
N ASP A 125 -10.92 -14.84 13.25
CA ASP A 125 -11.93 -15.70 12.66
C ASP A 125 -11.44 -15.99 11.24
N SER A 126 -10.96 -17.21 11.01
CA SER A 126 -10.39 -17.60 9.73
C SER A 126 -11.57 -17.85 8.79
N ALA A 127 -12.26 -16.78 8.45
CA ALA A 127 -13.32 -16.76 7.46
C ALA A 127 -12.79 -17.44 6.20
N SER A 128 -13.58 -18.35 5.64
CA SER A 128 -13.15 -19.08 4.46
C SER A 128 -12.94 -18.10 3.31
N TYR A 129 -12.14 -18.50 2.33
CA TYR A 129 -11.91 -17.69 1.13
C TYR A 129 -13.21 -17.18 0.51
N HIS A 130 -14.23 -18.06 0.40
CA HIS A 130 -15.54 -17.72 -0.14
C HIS A 130 -16.31 -16.73 0.73
N ASP A 131 -16.26 -16.86 2.07
CA ASP A 131 -16.95 -15.94 2.97
C ASP A 131 -16.43 -14.50 2.81
N VAL A 132 -15.11 -14.34 2.69
CA VAL A 132 -14.48 -13.02 2.50
C VAL A 132 -14.80 -12.44 1.12
N GLN A 133 -14.87 -13.29 0.09
CA GLN A 133 -15.29 -12.86 -1.25
C GLN A 133 -16.75 -12.40 -1.27
N ASP A 134 -17.64 -13.14 -0.63
CA ASP A 134 -19.06 -12.82 -0.59
C ASP A 134 -19.28 -11.49 0.15
N GLN A 135 -18.61 -11.28 1.29
CA GLN A 135 -18.63 -10.00 2.00
C GLN A 135 -18.16 -8.83 1.12
N TYR A 136 -17.07 -9.01 0.37
CA TYR A 136 -16.58 -8.00 -0.55
C TYR A 136 -17.60 -7.65 -1.65
N PHE A 137 -18.22 -8.67 -2.27
CA PHE A 137 -19.19 -8.42 -3.34
C PHE A 137 -20.51 -7.86 -2.81
N THR A 138 -20.96 -8.27 -1.64
CA THR A 138 -22.13 -7.69 -0.97
C THR A 138 -21.91 -6.21 -0.67
N GLU A 139 -20.72 -5.82 -0.16
CA GLU A 139 -20.42 -4.42 0.10
C GLU A 139 -20.36 -3.61 -1.20
N LEU A 140 -19.70 -4.13 -2.24
CA LEU A 140 -19.66 -3.47 -3.55
C LEU A 140 -21.05 -3.28 -4.17
N ASP A 141 -21.93 -4.28 -4.07
CA ASP A 141 -23.32 -4.19 -4.54
C ASP A 141 -24.09 -3.11 -3.79
N ARG A 142 -23.91 -3.04 -2.47
CA ARG A 142 -24.55 -2.04 -1.60
C ARG A 142 -24.14 -0.62 -1.93
N THR A 143 -22.89 -0.39 -2.36
CA THR A 143 -22.46 0.96 -2.80
C THR A 143 -23.11 1.38 -4.11
N GLY A 144 -23.51 0.44 -4.98
CA GLY A 144 -24.14 0.73 -6.28
C GLY A 144 -23.26 1.50 -7.28
N GLN A 145 -21.97 1.69 -6.98
CA GLN A 145 -21.08 2.58 -7.75
C GLN A 145 -20.42 1.91 -8.97
N LEU A 146 -20.57 0.59 -9.14
CA LEU A 146 -19.89 -0.18 -10.18
C LEU A 146 -20.85 -0.72 -11.24
N ALA A 147 -20.51 -0.52 -12.51
CA ALA A 147 -21.23 -1.16 -13.62
C ALA A 147 -21.12 -2.69 -13.55
N ALA A 148 -22.19 -3.40 -13.94
CA ALA A 148 -22.27 -4.86 -13.92
C ALA A 148 -21.09 -5.56 -14.63
N LYS A 149 -20.61 -4.97 -15.74
CA LYS A 149 -19.44 -5.48 -16.48
C LYS A 149 -18.17 -5.43 -15.63
N THR A 150 -17.96 -4.37 -14.86
CA THR A 150 -16.80 -4.22 -13.97
C THR A 150 -16.87 -5.20 -12.80
N MET A 151 -18.07 -5.44 -12.27
CA MET A 151 -18.29 -6.44 -11.21
C MET A 151 -18.03 -7.87 -11.70
N ALA A 152 -18.46 -8.20 -12.93
CA ALA A 152 -18.16 -9.49 -13.55
C ALA A 152 -16.64 -9.71 -13.73
N SER A 153 -15.91 -8.71 -14.23
CA SER A 153 -14.45 -8.81 -14.37
C SER A 153 -13.73 -8.97 -13.03
N LYS A 154 -14.20 -8.29 -11.96
CA LYS A 154 -13.66 -8.49 -10.60
C LYS A 154 -13.92 -9.91 -10.10
N ARG A 155 -15.12 -10.46 -10.32
CA ARG A 155 -15.48 -11.84 -9.96
C ARG A 155 -14.63 -12.86 -10.70
N GLU A 156 -14.37 -12.66 -11.98
CA GLU A 156 -13.46 -13.52 -12.76
C GLU A 156 -12.03 -13.51 -12.21
N ALA A 157 -11.49 -12.32 -11.88
CA ALA A 157 -10.15 -12.20 -11.31
C ALA A 157 -10.05 -12.91 -9.94
N LEU A 158 -11.06 -12.76 -9.09
CA LEU A 158 -11.13 -13.38 -7.77
C LEU A 158 -11.38 -14.89 -7.83
N ALA A 159 -12.13 -15.39 -8.81
CA ALA A 159 -12.27 -16.83 -9.03
C ALA A 159 -10.92 -17.46 -9.45
N LEU A 160 -10.19 -16.78 -10.34
CA LEU A 160 -8.87 -17.24 -10.77
C LEU A 160 -7.84 -17.24 -9.65
N LEU A 161 -7.88 -16.24 -8.77
CA LEU A 161 -7.06 -16.24 -7.56
C LEU A 161 -7.31 -17.50 -6.71
N GLY A 162 -8.59 -17.81 -6.44
CA GLY A 162 -8.97 -18.97 -5.63
C GLY A 162 -8.55 -20.29 -6.27
N GLU A 163 -8.69 -20.42 -7.59
CA GLU A 163 -8.22 -21.59 -8.33
C GLU A 163 -6.69 -21.77 -8.24
N ILE A 164 -5.92 -20.69 -8.33
CA ILE A 164 -4.45 -20.73 -8.28
C ILE A 164 -3.94 -21.08 -6.87
N THR A 165 -4.59 -20.55 -5.85
CA THR A 165 -4.15 -20.68 -4.46
C THR A 165 -4.93 -21.75 -3.69
N ASP A 166 -5.67 -22.60 -4.40
CA ASP A 166 -6.50 -23.67 -3.83
C ASP A 166 -7.39 -23.18 -2.67
N HIS A 167 -8.05 -22.03 -2.86
CA HIS A 167 -8.95 -21.40 -1.90
C HIS A 167 -8.34 -21.20 -0.49
N LYS A 168 -7.01 -21.04 -0.43
CA LYS A 168 -6.29 -20.68 0.79
C LYS A 168 -6.94 -19.47 1.48
N PRO A 169 -7.13 -19.49 2.82
CA PRO A 169 -7.69 -18.36 3.55
C PRO A 169 -6.89 -17.08 3.29
N ILE A 170 -7.58 -15.95 3.14
CA ILE A 170 -6.97 -14.65 2.79
C ILE A 170 -5.86 -14.26 3.78
N ALA A 171 -6.08 -14.49 5.08
CA ALA A 171 -5.11 -14.22 6.14
C ALA A 171 -3.83 -15.07 6.07
N ALA A 172 -3.88 -16.22 5.39
CA ALA A 172 -2.73 -17.12 5.22
C ALA A 172 -1.99 -16.90 3.90
N MET A 173 -2.47 -16.01 3.03
CA MET A 173 -1.84 -15.72 1.74
C MET A 173 -0.60 -14.84 1.94
N THR A 174 0.42 -15.07 1.12
CA THR A 174 1.75 -14.46 1.24
C THR A 174 2.16 -13.81 -0.09
N LYS A 175 3.24 -13.00 -0.07
CA LYS A 175 3.84 -12.47 -1.31
C LYS A 175 4.35 -13.58 -2.26
N ALA A 176 4.60 -14.79 -1.78
CA ALA A 176 4.93 -15.93 -2.63
C ALA A 176 3.73 -16.35 -3.49
N ASP A 177 2.54 -16.40 -2.89
CA ASP A 177 1.28 -16.70 -3.58
C ASP A 177 1.00 -15.62 -4.65
N ALA A 178 1.25 -14.34 -4.33
CA ALA A 178 1.11 -13.24 -5.31
C ALA A 178 2.05 -13.38 -6.52
N ARG A 179 3.31 -13.79 -6.30
CA ARG A 179 4.26 -14.08 -7.38
C ARG A 179 3.80 -15.24 -8.25
N GLN A 180 3.31 -16.32 -7.63
CA GLN A 180 2.75 -17.47 -8.33
C GLN A 180 1.54 -17.07 -9.19
N VAL A 181 0.63 -16.27 -8.64
CA VAL A 181 -0.55 -15.76 -9.37
C VAL A 181 -0.13 -14.93 -10.57
N LYS A 182 0.84 -14.02 -10.41
CA LYS A 182 1.37 -13.22 -11.51
C LYS A 182 1.98 -14.11 -12.60
N ASP A 183 2.81 -15.06 -12.23
CA ASP A 183 3.48 -15.96 -13.18
C ASP A 183 2.49 -16.82 -13.98
N ILE A 184 1.42 -17.27 -13.33
CA ILE A 184 0.34 -18.01 -13.98
C ILE A 184 -0.50 -17.10 -14.89
N LEU A 185 -0.80 -15.87 -14.46
CA LEU A 185 -1.52 -14.88 -15.28
C LEU A 185 -0.78 -14.55 -16.59
N LEU A 186 0.56 -14.49 -16.56
CA LEU A 186 1.39 -14.23 -17.75
C LEU A 186 1.31 -15.36 -18.78
N ARG A 187 1.10 -16.58 -18.30
CA ARG A 187 0.98 -17.80 -19.11
C ARG A 187 -0.48 -18.19 -19.34
N TYR A 188 -1.43 -17.37 -18.87
CA TYR A 188 -2.83 -17.73 -18.88
C TYR A 188 -3.40 -17.70 -20.31
N PRO A 189 -4.03 -18.78 -20.77
CA PRO A 189 -4.53 -18.90 -22.13
C PRO A 189 -5.69 -17.93 -22.39
N LYS A 190 -5.63 -17.24 -23.53
CA LYS A 190 -6.70 -16.39 -24.01
C LYS A 190 -7.95 -17.23 -24.27
N ASN A 191 -9.11 -16.73 -23.87
CA ASN A 191 -10.41 -17.37 -24.10
C ASN A 191 -10.58 -18.78 -23.47
N ARG A 192 -9.94 -19.08 -22.32
CA ARG A 192 -10.02 -20.37 -21.62
C ARG A 192 -11.44 -20.96 -21.52
N ASN A 193 -12.41 -20.13 -21.13
CA ASN A 193 -13.81 -20.55 -20.94
C ASN A 193 -14.61 -20.72 -22.24
N LYS A 194 -14.06 -20.28 -23.38
CA LYS A 194 -14.72 -20.34 -24.71
C LYS A 194 -14.07 -21.35 -25.66
N LEU A 195 -12.82 -21.76 -25.41
CA LEU A 195 -12.11 -22.74 -26.22
C LEU A 195 -12.44 -24.16 -25.75
N ALA A 196 -12.97 -24.99 -26.66
CA ALA A 196 -13.30 -26.39 -26.37
C ALA A 196 -12.11 -27.22 -25.88
N ALA A 197 -10.87 -26.81 -26.20
CA ALA A 197 -9.63 -27.50 -25.82
C ALA A 197 -9.17 -27.22 -24.38
N THR A 198 -9.64 -26.14 -23.75
CA THR A 198 -9.21 -25.68 -22.41
C THR A 198 -10.35 -25.59 -21.41
N LYS A 199 -11.58 -25.86 -21.86
CA LYS A 199 -12.78 -25.89 -21.05
C LYS A 199 -12.74 -27.11 -20.12
N ASP A 200 -13.05 -26.91 -18.84
CA ASP A 200 -13.16 -27.96 -17.81
C ASP A 200 -11.84 -28.71 -17.46
N LYS A 201 -10.68 -28.17 -17.86
CA LYS A 201 -9.35 -28.71 -17.49
C LYS A 201 -8.71 -27.95 -16.32
N PRO A 202 -8.01 -28.63 -15.39
CA PRO A 202 -7.30 -27.96 -14.32
C PRO A 202 -6.20 -27.07 -14.89
N LEU A 203 -5.97 -25.92 -14.25
CA LEU A 203 -5.03 -24.90 -14.70
C LEU A 203 -3.62 -25.44 -14.96
N SER A 204 -3.18 -26.43 -14.16
CA SER A 204 -1.91 -27.13 -14.32
C SER A 204 -1.76 -27.85 -15.65
N GLU A 205 -2.82 -28.48 -16.18
CA GLU A 205 -2.78 -29.18 -17.48
C GLU A 205 -2.74 -28.23 -18.69
N ILE A 206 -3.23 -27.00 -18.52
CA ILE A 206 -3.37 -26.05 -19.63
C ILE A 206 -2.10 -25.20 -19.81
N LEU A 207 -1.36 -24.95 -18.72
CA LEU A 207 -0.13 -24.14 -18.74
C LEU A 207 1.01 -24.80 -19.54
N ASP A 208 0.97 -26.13 -19.72
CA ASP A 208 1.99 -26.91 -20.41
C ASP A 208 1.70 -27.17 -21.90
N LEU A 209 0.57 -26.67 -22.43
CA LEU A 209 0.21 -26.88 -23.83
C LEU A 209 0.98 -25.91 -24.76
N PRO A 210 1.81 -26.42 -25.70
CA PRO A 210 2.56 -25.58 -26.61
C PRO A 210 1.64 -24.88 -27.62
N GLY A 211 1.89 -23.58 -27.85
CA GLY A 211 1.24 -22.82 -28.93
C GLY A 211 -0.09 -22.14 -28.57
N ILE A 212 -0.47 -22.07 -27.29
CA ILE A 212 -1.67 -21.33 -26.88
C ILE A 212 -1.36 -19.84 -26.75
N GLU A 213 -2.14 -19.00 -27.44
CA GLU A 213 -2.07 -17.54 -27.29
C GLU A 213 -2.47 -17.13 -25.86
N THR A 214 -1.62 -16.42 -25.16
CA THR A 214 -1.89 -15.97 -23.79
C THR A 214 -2.70 -14.67 -23.75
N ILE A 215 -3.28 -14.34 -22.59
CA ILE A 215 -4.00 -13.09 -22.41
C ILE A 215 -3.08 -11.88 -22.58
N ALA A 216 -3.62 -10.79 -23.14
CA ALA A 216 -2.85 -9.58 -23.38
C ALA A 216 -2.32 -8.98 -22.05
N PRO A 217 -1.15 -8.32 -22.05
CA PRO A 217 -0.59 -7.64 -20.87
C PRO A 217 -1.57 -6.68 -20.19
N ARG A 218 -2.42 -6.01 -20.97
CA ARG A 218 -3.49 -5.14 -20.47
C ARG A 218 -4.49 -5.90 -19.57
N THR A 219 -4.84 -7.13 -19.94
CA THR A 219 -5.77 -7.98 -19.17
C THR A 219 -5.10 -8.51 -17.91
N VAL A 220 -3.83 -8.92 -18.00
CA VAL A 220 -3.01 -9.29 -16.83
C VAL A 220 -2.99 -8.14 -15.81
N ASN A 221 -2.68 -6.93 -16.27
CA ASN A 221 -2.64 -5.75 -15.41
C ASN A 221 -4.02 -5.43 -14.82
N ALA A 222 -5.11 -5.57 -15.59
CA ALA A 222 -6.48 -5.36 -15.08
C ALA A 222 -6.86 -6.38 -13.99
N SER A 223 -6.46 -7.65 -14.15
CA SER A 223 -6.62 -8.67 -13.12
C SER A 223 -5.81 -8.33 -11.87
N ILE A 224 -4.52 -8.01 -12.01
CA ILE A 224 -3.65 -7.63 -10.87
C ILE A 224 -4.23 -6.42 -10.13
N SER A 225 -4.68 -5.37 -10.82
CA SER A 225 -5.32 -4.21 -10.19
C SER A 225 -6.60 -4.57 -9.43
N SER A 226 -7.38 -5.53 -9.96
CA SER A 226 -8.58 -6.02 -9.27
C SER A 226 -8.23 -6.77 -7.98
N LEU A 227 -7.16 -7.58 -8.01
CA LEU A 227 -6.64 -8.29 -6.84
C LEU A 227 -6.05 -7.32 -5.80
N GLN A 228 -5.30 -6.32 -6.23
CA GLN A 228 -4.79 -5.25 -5.35
C GLN A 228 -5.92 -4.51 -4.64
N THR A 229 -6.99 -4.17 -5.37
CA THR A 229 -8.17 -3.50 -4.78
C THR A 229 -8.83 -4.39 -3.73
N PHE A 230 -9.02 -5.68 -4.04
CA PHE A 230 -9.62 -6.64 -3.11
C PHE A 230 -8.78 -6.82 -1.84
N PHE A 231 -7.46 -6.98 -1.97
CA PHE A 231 -6.58 -7.10 -0.81
C PHE A 231 -6.48 -5.82 0.01
N GLY A 232 -6.52 -4.64 -0.63
CA GLY A 232 -6.63 -3.36 0.10
C GLY A 232 -7.91 -3.28 0.94
N TRP A 233 -9.04 -3.75 0.39
CA TRP A 233 -10.29 -3.89 1.14
C TRP A 233 -10.17 -4.95 2.25
N ALA A 234 -9.56 -6.11 1.97
CA ALA A 234 -9.40 -7.18 2.94
C ALA A 234 -8.55 -6.74 4.15
N VAL A 235 -7.48 -5.98 3.92
CA VAL A 235 -6.67 -5.36 4.99
C VAL A 235 -7.50 -4.37 5.80
N SER A 236 -8.24 -3.48 5.11
CA SER A 236 -9.07 -2.45 5.77
C SER A 236 -10.18 -3.05 6.65
N ASN A 237 -10.61 -4.28 6.38
CA ASN A 237 -11.65 -5.00 7.12
C ASN A 237 -11.09 -6.11 8.02
N GLY A 238 -9.77 -6.22 8.17
CA GLY A 238 -9.12 -7.18 9.08
C GLY A 238 -9.09 -8.64 8.60
N HIS A 239 -9.37 -8.91 7.31
CA HIS A 239 -9.27 -10.24 6.71
C HIS A 239 -7.85 -10.59 6.24
N ALA A 240 -6.96 -9.59 6.12
CA ALA A 240 -5.56 -9.75 5.77
C ALA A 240 -4.70 -8.81 6.65
N SER A 241 -3.48 -9.23 6.97
CA SER A 241 -2.50 -8.36 7.66
C SER A 241 -1.80 -7.38 6.71
N GLU A 242 -1.64 -7.74 5.44
CA GLU A 242 -1.00 -6.92 4.42
C GLU A 242 -1.60 -7.18 3.02
N ASN A 243 -1.39 -6.26 2.09
CA ASN A 243 -1.76 -6.45 0.69
C ASN A 243 -0.63 -7.19 -0.06
N ILE A 244 -0.82 -8.48 -0.31
CA ILE A 244 0.20 -9.33 -0.95
C ILE A 244 0.51 -8.92 -2.40
N PHE A 245 -0.38 -8.16 -3.05
CA PHE A 245 -0.20 -7.67 -4.42
C PHE A 245 0.38 -6.25 -4.47
N ASP A 246 0.67 -5.64 -3.32
CA ASP A 246 1.30 -4.32 -3.29
C ASP A 246 2.74 -4.38 -3.80
N GLY A 247 3.17 -3.35 -4.52
CA GLY A 247 4.45 -3.32 -5.23
C GLY A 247 4.57 -4.33 -6.39
N THR A 248 3.54 -5.13 -6.68
CA THR A 248 3.50 -6.02 -7.86
C THR A 248 3.36 -5.17 -9.11
N ARG A 249 4.48 -4.67 -9.65
CA ARG A 249 4.51 -3.93 -10.92
C ARG A 249 3.89 -4.80 -12.01
N GLY A 250 2.87 -4.27 -12.67
CA GLY A 250 2.34 -4.84 -13.91
C GLY A 250 3.44 -4.96 -14.96
N LEU A 251 3.21 -5.79 -15.99
CA LEU A 251 4.09 -5.80 -17.15
C LEU A 251 4.27 -4.36 -17.63
N CYS A 252 5.52 -3.90 -17.64
CA CYS A 252 5.85 -2.58 -18.17
C CYS A 252 5.31 -2.51 -19.60
N CYS A 253 4.58 -1.44 -19.91
CA CYS A 253 4.26 -1.07 -21.28
C CYS A 253 5.57 -0.64 -21.99
N THR A 254 6.50 -1.56 -22.26
CA THR A 254 7.66 -1.30 -23.12
C THR A 254 7.19 -1.26 -24.57
N ASN A 255 6.64 -0.12 -24.98
CA ASN A 255 7.05 0.62 -26.18
C ASN A 255 6.10 1.78 -26.47
N ARG A 256 6.55 3.00 -26.15
CA ARG A 256 6.36 4.14 -27.05
C ARG A 256 7.54 5.10 -26.91
N VAL A 257 8.75 4.59 -27.20
CA VAL A 257 9.80 5.46 -27.72
C VAL A 257 9.31 5.85 -29.11
N MET A 258 8.63 7.00 -29.21
CA MET A 258 8.64 7.73 -30.47
C MET A 258 10.10 8.16 -30.65
N ALA A 259 10.84 7.41 -31.45
CA ALA A 259 12.01 7.98 -32.11
C ALA A 259 11.46 9.04 -33.08
N GLU A 260 11.28 10.26 -32.60
CA GLU A 260 11.35 11.42 -33.48
C GLU A 260 12.77 11.44 -34.03
N VAL A 261 12.90 10.94 -35.26
CA VAL A 261 14.07 11.18 -36.09
C VAL A 261 14.12 12.70 -36.31
N PRO A 262 15.16 13.42 -35.81
CA PRO A 262 15.29 14.82 -36.13
C PRO A 262 15.53 14.97 -37.65
N PRO A 263 14.93 15.95 -38.32
CA PRO A 263 15.22 16.18 -39.73
C PRO A 263 16.72 16.52 -39.89
N SER A 264 17.43 15.71 -40.69
CA SER A 264 18.81 16.00 -41.08
C SER A 264 18.92 17.40 -41.69
N PRO A 265 19.94 18.20 -41.30
CA PRO A 265 20.31 19.39 -42.05
C PRO A 265 21.19 19.00 -43.24
N ASP A 266 21.04 19.78 -44.30
CA ASP A 266 21.89 19.89 -45.49
C ASP A 266 21.80 18.85 -46.62
N GLY A 267 21.50 19.39 -47.81
CA GLY A 267 21.52 18.67 -49.07
C GLY A 267 21.08 19.50 -50.28
N LEU A 268 21.56 20.74 -50.38
CA LEU A 268 21.63 21.53 -51.61
C LEU A 268 22.09 20.67 -52.79
N ILE A 269 21.30 20.53 -53.87
CA ILE A 269 21.80 20.55 -55.26
C ILE A 269 20.70 21.13 -56.20
N PRO A 270 21.02 22.11 -57.06
CA PRO A 270 20.14 22.69 -58.08
C PRO A 270 20.10 21.84 -59.36
N GLN A 271 19.17 22.12 -60.28
CA GLN A 271 19.47 22.47 -61.68
C GLN A 271 18.16 22.60 -62.49
N LEU A 272 18.20 23.58 -63.38
CA LEU A 272 17.30 23.96 -64.49
C LEU A 272 17.06 22.79 -65.49
N PRO A 273 16.13 22.88 -66.46
CA PRO A 273 16.00 23.97 -67.45
C PRO A 273 14.78 24.89 -67.30
#